data_AF-A0A9D1XNG9-F1
#
_entry.id   AF-A0A9D1XNG9-F1
#
_cell.length_a   1.000
_cell.length_b   1.000
_cell.length_c   1.000
_cell.angle_alpha   90.00
_cell.angle_beta   90.00
_cell.angle_gamma   90.00
#
_symmetry.space_group_name_H-M   'P 1'
#
loop_
_entity.id
_entity.type
_entity.pdbx_description
1 polymer ?
#
loop_
_entity_poly.entity_id
_entity_poly.type
_entity_poly.pdbx_seq_one_letter_code
_entity_poly.pdbx_strand_id
1 'polypeptide(L)'
;IKTIQLIYKFKGNLERLRGLVIDKDIAIIVASIVNEENEVLKKIILKQGEKVDMCESLMNFYNQGINEGINQGIDKGINLGVNKETLQKTKQIFKHFYPHEDSNILNNLTKKQLDIIFTMLLDQEPFDKIKGIINKEIIS
;
A
#
# COMPACT_ATOMS: atom_id res chain seq x y z
N ILE A 1 -37.81 3.02 -14.98
CA ILE A 1 -36.65 3.91 -15.30
C ILE A 1 -35.67 3.11 -16.17
N LYS A 2 -35.51 3.45 -17.45
CA LYS A 2 -34.66 2.72 -18.43
C LYS A 2 -33.18 2.65 -18.00
N THR A 3 -32.68 3.71 -17.36
CA THR A 3 -31.31 3.82 -16.84
C THR A 3 -30.96 2.73 -15.82
N ILE A 4 -31.83 2.52 -14.82
CA ILE A 4 -31.63 1.48 -13.79
C ILE A 4 -31.60 0.08 -14.41
N GLN A 5 -32.45 -0.17 -15.41
CA GLN A 5 -32.47 -1.44 -16.14
C GLN A 5 -31.20 -1.65 -16.97
N LEU A 6 -30.63 -0.58 -17.56
CA LEU A 6 -29.38 -0.63 -18.30
C LEU A 6 -28.20 -0.99 -17.38
N ILE A 7 -28.16 -0.37 -16.20
CA ILE A 7 -27.14 -0.63 -15.17
C ILE A 7 -27.27 -2.04 -14.60
N TYR A 8 -28.48 -2.52 -14.29
CA TYR A 8 -28.67 -3.90 -13.84
C TYR A 8 -28.19 -4.92 -14.90
N LYS A 9 -28.32 -4.57 -16.19
CA LYS A 9 -27.85 -5.39 -17.31
C LYS A 9 -26.38 -5.12 -17.70
N PHE A 10 -25.68 -4.20 -17.04
CA PHE A 10 -24.29 -3.83 -17.32
C PHE A 10 -23.38 -5.07 -17.30
N LYS A 11 -23.52 -5.94 -16.29
CA LYS A 11 -22.72 -7.18 -16.14
C LYS A 11 -21.21 -6.99 -16.45
N GLY A 12 -20.65 -5.82 -16.12
CA GLY A 12 -19.24 -5.48 -16.38
C GLY A 12 -18.88 -5.11 -17.83
N ASN A 13 -19.85 -5.04 -18.74
CA ASN A 13 -19.61 -4.65 -20.14
C ASN A 13 -19.77 -3.13 -20.33
N LEU A 14 -18.63 -2.42 -20.35
CA LEU A 14 -18.55 -0.95 -20.49
C LEU A 14 -19.17 -0.40 -21.78
N GLU A 15 -19.12 -1.15 -22.89
CA GLU A 15 -19.75 -0.69 -24.14
C GLU A 15 -21.28 -0.52 -24.00
N ARG A 16 -21.92 -1.21 -23.05
CA ARG A 16 -23.35 -1.02 -22.76
C ARG A 16 -23.68 0.32 -22.11
N LEU A 17 -22.68 1.00 -21.55
CA LEU A 17 -22.81 2.32 -20.92
C LEU A 17 -22.28 3.44 -21.83
N ARG A 18 -21.81 3.12 -23.03
CA ARG A 18 -21.25 4.10 -23.95
C ARG A 18 -22.30 5.16 -24.31
N GLY A 19 -21.97 6.44 -24.08
CA GLY A 19 -22.87 7.57 -24.31
C GLY A 19 -24.01 7.67 -23.29
N LEU A 20 -24.00 6.88 -22.21
CA LEU A 20 -24.94 7.04 -21.11
C LEU A 20 -24.57 8.26 -20.28
N VAL A 21 -25.26 9.35 -20.54
CA VAL A 21 -25.17 10.59 -19.77
C VAL A 21 -26.42 10.74 -18.91
N ILE A 22 -26.23 10.89 -17.60
CA ILE A 22 -27.32 10.97 -16.62
C ILE A 22 -27.12 12.13 -15.65
N ASP A 23 -28.18 12.55 -14.97
CA ASP A 23 -28.09 13.56 -13.93
C ASP A 23 -27.24 13.07 -12.75
N LYS A 24 -26.44 13.98 -12.19
CA LYS A 24 -25.50 13.69 -11.11
C LYS A 24 -26.15 13.00 -9.91
N ASP A 25 -27.34 13.44 -9.51
CA ASP A 25 -28.05 12.86 -8.36
C ASP A 25 -28.45 11.40 -8.64
N ILE A 26 -28.87 11.10 -9.88
CA ILE A 26 -29.16 9.72 -10.32
C ILE A 26 -27.87 8.89 -10.33
N ALA A 27 -26.75 9.46 -10.80
CA ALA A 27 -25.45 8.78 -10.81
C ALA A 27 -24.96 8.43 -9.40
N ILE A 28 -25.14 9.32 -8.43
CA ILE A 28 -24.79 9.07 -7.02
C ILE A 28 -25.63 7.94 -6.43
N ILE A 29 -26.95 7.96 -6.67
CA ILE A 29 -27.86 6.89 -6.23
C ILE A 29 -27.43 5.56 -6.84
N VAL A 30 -27.15 5.54 -8.14
CA VAL A 30 -26.66 4.36 -8.86
C VAL A 30 -25.36 3.83 -8.27
N ALA A 31 -24.37 4.70 -8.05
CA ALA A 31 -23.09 4.31 -7.46
C ALA A 31 -23.27 3.70 -6.07
N SER A 32 -24.20 4.26 -5.28
CA SER A 32 -24.53 3.77 -3.94
C SER A 32 -25.21 2.41 -3.97
N ILE A 33 -26.09 2.14 -4.95
CA ILE A 33 -26.75 0.82 -5.10
C ILE A 33 -25.76 -0.27 -5.52
N VAL A 34 -24.82 0.05 -6.40
CA VAL A 34 -23.87 -0.94 -6.93
C VAL A 34 -22.85 -1.37 -5.87
N ASN A 35 -22.45 -0.45 -4.99
CA ASN A 35 -21.64 -0.75 -3.82
C ASN A 35 -21.77 0.40 -2.80
N GLU A 36 -22.48 0.17 -1.70
CA GLU A 36 -22.81 1.20 -0.70
C GLU A 36 -21.54 1.85 -0.11
N GLU A 37 -20.45 1.09 0.00
CA GLU A 37 -19.16 1.50 0.55
C GLU A 37 -18.22 2.17 -0.47
N ASN A 38 -18.62 2.27 -1.75
CA ASN A 38 -17.73 2.80 -2.79
C ASN A 38 -17.70 4.34 -2.83
N GLU A 39 -17.01 4.90 -1.84
CA GLU A 39 -16.77 6.34 -1.72
C GLU A 39 -15.91 6.92 -2.85
N VAL A 40 -15.09 6.09 -3.52
CA VAL A 40 -14.21 6.54 -4.60
C VAL A 40 -15.01 6.87 -5.85
N LEU A 41 -15.92 6.00 -6.28
CA LEU A 41 -16.79 6.26 -7.42
C LEU A 41 -17.70 7.47 -7.16
N LYS A 42 -18.24 7.60 -5.94
CA LYS A 42 -19.02 8.78 -5.54
C LYS A 42 -18.20 10.06 -5.67
N LYS A 43 -16.96 10.09 -5.17
CA LYS A 43 -16.05 11.26 -5.30
C LYS A 43 -15.74 11.61 -6.76
N ILE A 44 -15.59 10.62 -7.63
CA ILE A 44 -15.37 10.85 -9.07
C ILE A 44 -16.59 11.51 -9.70
N ILE A 45 -17.79 11.02 -9.38
CA ILE A 45 -19.06 11.57 -9.87
C ILE A 45 -19.28 13.00 -9.33
N LEU A 46 -18.99 13.23 -8.04
CA LEU A 46 -19.16 14.55 -7.39
C LEU A 46 -18.28 15.65 -7.99
N LYS A 47 -17.13 15.30 -8.59
CA LYS A 47 -16.23 16.24 -9.25
C LYS A 47 -16.70 16.63 -10.66
N GLN A 48 -17.72 15.97 -11.20
CA GLN A 48 -18.28 16.27 -12.52
C GLN A 48 -19.39 17.31 -12.44
N GLY A 49 -19.85 17.76 -13.61
CA GLY A 49 -20.96 18.70 -13.75
C GLY A 49 -22.32 18.10 -13.38
N GLU A 50 -23.39 18.82 -13.71
CA GLU A 50 -24.77 18.37 -13.48
C GLU A 50 -25.13 17.09 -14.25
N LYS A 51 -24.44 16.87 -15.38
CA LYS A 51 -24.53 15.66 -16.21
C LYS A 51 -23.24 14.86 -16.10
N VAL A 52 -23.39 13.55 -15.99
CA VAL A 52 -22.31 12.59 -15.72
C VAL A 52 -22.29 11.53 -16.80
N ASP A 53 -21.15 11.33 -17.45
CA ASP A 53 -20.92 10.18 -18.33
C ASP A 53 -20.50 8.98 -17.47
N MET A 54 -21.34 7.95 -17.47
CA MET A 54 -21.12 6.78 -16.61
C MET A 54 -19.97 5.89 -17.10
N CYS A 55 -19.72 5.84 -18.40
CA CYS A 55 -18.60 5.06 -18.95
C CYS A 55 -17.28 5.70 -18.54
N GLU A 56 -17.16 7.02 -18.72
CA GLU A 56 -15.98 7.78 -18.31
C GLU A 56 -15.75 7.69 -16.79
N SER A 57 -16.80 7.85 -15.99
CA SER A 57 -16.74 7.75 -14.53
C SER A 57 -16.17 6.40 -14.06
N LEU A 58 -16.63 5.31 -14.67
CA LEU A 58 -16.14 3.96 -14.35
C LEU A 58 -14.71 3.75 -14.82
N MET A 59 -14.34 4.24 -16.01
CA MET A 59 -12.95 4.17 -16.50
C MET A 59 -12.00 4.93 -15.58
N ASN A 60 -12.38 6.12 -15.12
CA ASN A 60 -11.61 6.89 -14.16
C ASN A 60 -11.46 6.15 -12.83
N PHE A 61 -12.53 5.52 -12.35
CA PHE A 61 -12.51 4.69 -11.15
C PHE A 61 -11.52 3.50 -11.28
N TYR A 62 -11.56 2.77 -12.39
CA TYR A 62 -10.62 1.68 -12.65
C TYR A 62 -9.17 2.16 -12.72
N ASN A 63 -8.91 3.25 -13.45
CA ASN A 63 -7.58 3.81 -13.59
C ASN A 63 -7.00 4.29 -12.26
N GLN A 64 -7.84 4.91 -11.41
CA GLN A 64 -7.44 5.30 -10.07
C GLN A 64 -7.07 4.08 -9.22
N GLY A 65 -7.88 3.01 -9.24
CA GLY A 65 -7.56 1.77 -8.54
C GLY A 65 -6.25 1.13 -8.99
N ILE A 66 -5.96 1.13 -10.30
CA ILE A 66 -4.68 0.65 -10.85
C ILE A 66 -3.52 1.50 -10.32
N ASN A 67 -3.62 2.82 -10.38
CA ASN A 67 -2.58 3.73 -9.92
C ASN A 67 -2.32 3.58 -8.41
N GLU A 68 -3.37 3.47 -7.60
CA GLU A 68 -3.25 3.22 -6.16
C GLU A 68 -2.56 1.88 -5.89
N GLY A 69 -2.93 0.83 -6.63
CA GLY A 69 -2.28 -0.48 -6.53
C GLY A 69 -0.79 -0.44 -6.89
N ILE A 70 -0.43 0.27 -7.96
CA ILE A 70 0.97 0.47 -8.37
C ILE A 70 1.75 1.21 -7.28
N ASN A 71 1.20 2.33 -6.78
CA ASN A 71 1.87 3.13 -5.75
C ASN A 71 2.09 2.34 -4.46
N GLN A 72 1.06 1.64 -3.98
CA GLN A 72 1.20 0.77 -2.81
C GLN A 72 2.22 -0.36 -3.03
N GLY A 73 2.27 -0.91 -4.25
CA GLY A 73 3.25 -1.93 -4.63
C GLY A 73 4.67 -1.39 -4.60
N ILE A 74 4.91 -0.21 -5.18
CA ILE A 74 6.20 0.47 -5.17
C ILE A 74 6.64 0.78 -3.73
N ASP A 75 5.76 1.38 -2.92
CA ASP A 75 6.08 1.74 -1.53
C ASP A 75 6.43 0.51 -0.68
N LYS A 76 5.67 -0.58 -0.82
CA LYS A 76 5.99 -1.85 -0.14
C LYS A 76 7.33 -2.41 -0.63
N GLY A 77 7.57 -2.38 -1.93
CA GLY A 77 8.82 -2.84 -2.54
C GLY A 77 10.04 -2.07 -2.04
N ILE A 78 9.97 -0.73 -2.01
CA ILE A 78 11.03 0.15 -1.50
C ILE A 78 11.28 -0.15 -0.02
N ASN A 79 10.24 -0.21 0.81
CA ASN A 79 10.40 -0.49 2.25
C ASN A 79 11.04 -1.86 2.52
N LEU A 80 10.64 -2.90 1.78
CA LEU A 80 11.27 -4.22 1.88
C LEU A 80 12.74 -4.18 1.43
N GLY A 81 13.03 -3.47 0.34
CA GLY A 81 14.37 -3.28 -0.18
C GLY A 81 15.30 -2.60 0.83
N VAL A 82 14.87 -1.46 1.38
CA VAL A 82 15.60 -0.70 2.40
C VAL A 82 15.84 -1.55 3.65
N ASN A 83 14.84 -2.28 4.15
CA ASN A 83 15.00 -3.15 5.31
C ASN A 83 16.03 -4.27 5.06
N LYS A 84 15.99 -4.89 3.87
CA LYS A 84 16.95 -5.93 3.48
C LYS A 84 18.37 -5.37 3.37
N GLU A 85 18.51 -4.17 2.81
CA GLU A 85 19.80 -3.49 2.70
C GLU A 85 20.37 -3.14 4.08
N THR A 86 19.56 -2.56 4.98
CA THR A 86 19.95 -2.28 6.37
C THR A 86 20.43 -3.55 7.06
N LEU A 87 19.68 -4.65 6.99
CA LEU A 87 20.09 -5.93 7.57
C LEU A 87 21.44 -6.40 7.01
N GLN A 88 21.64 -6.34 5.70
CA GLN A 88 22.90 -6.75 5.06
C GLN A 88 24.08 -5.90 5.50
N LYS A 89 23.93 -4.58 5.53
CA LYS A 89 24.97 -3.64 5.97
C LYS A 89 25.33 -3.86 7.44
N THR A 90 24.32 -3.98 8.32
CA THR A 90 24.54 -4.27 9.74
C THR A 90 25.26 -5.60 9.93
N LYS A 91 24.88 -6.66 9.19
CA LYS A 91 25.58 -7.95 9.23
C LYS A 91 27.05 -7.86 8.80
N GLN A 92 27.35 -7.06 7.77
CA GLN A 92 28.73 -6.90 7.29
C GLN A 92 29.61 -6.27 8.37
N ILE A 93 29.16 -5.17 8.98
CA ILE A 93 29.91 -4.49 10.04
C ILE A 93 29.98 -5.36 11.30
N PHE A 94 28.88 -6.02 11.65
CA PHE A 94 28.84 -6.94 12.80
C PHE A 94 29.91 -8.03 12.67
N LYS A 95 30.02 -8.68 11.50
CA LYS A 95 31.06 -9.70 11.26
C LYS A 95 32.47 -9.14 11.29
N HIS A 96 32.66 -7.87 10.92
CA HIS A 96 33.97 -7.22 10.99
C HIS A 96 34.44 -7.07 12.43
N PHE A 97 33.58 -6.59 13.33
CA PHE A 97 33.93 -6.40 14.75
C PHE A 97 33.83 -7.68 15.59
N TYR A 98 32.94 -8.61 15.23
CA TYR A 98 32.71 -9.87 15.95
C TYR A 98 32.75 -11.07 14.99
N PRO A 99 33.94 -11.41 14.46
CA PRO A 99 34.08 -12.44 13.43
C PRO A 99 33.72 -13.86 13.89
N HIS A 100 33.69 -14.10 15.20
CA HIS A 100 33.34 -15.40 15.80
C HIS A 100 31.87 -15.53 16.15
N GLU A 101 31.09 -14.46 16.06
CA GLU A 101 29.66 -14.45 16.41
C GLU A 101 28.79 -14.70 15.16
N ASP A 102 27.69 -15.44 15.32
CA ASP A 102 26.77 -15.67 14.21
C ASP A 102 25.91 -14.44 13.92
N SER A 103 26.19 -13.76 12.80
CA SER A 103 25.40 -12.62 12.31
C SER A 103 23.91 -12.91 12.06
N ASN A 104 23.50 -14.18 12.00
CA ASN A 104 22.09 -14.56 11.84
C ASN A 104 21.21 -14.19 13.03
N ILE A 105 21.80 -13.89 14.20
CA ILE A 105 21.09 -13.29 15.34
C ILE A 105 20.37 -11.99 14.98
N LEU A 106 20.71 -11.36 13.86
CA LEU A 106 20.11 -10.12 13.37
C LEU A 106 18.89 -10.34 12.45
N ASN A 107 18.60 -11.57 11.99
CA ASN A 107 17.61 -11.82 10.92
C ASN A 107 16.17 -11.46 11.28
N ASN A 108 15.80 -11.57 12.56
CA ASN A 108 14.42 -11.39 13.01
C ASN A 108 14.18 -10.02 13.65
N LEU A 109 15.19 -9.14 13.63
CA LEU A 109 15.10 -7.83 14.24
C LEU A 109 14.31 -6.85 13.38
N THR A 110 13.56 -5.97 14.04
CA THR A 110 12.91 -4.83 13.38
C THR A 110 13.93 -3.87 12.79
N LYS A 111 13.53 -3.10 11.77
CA LYS A 111 14.37 -2.03 11.19
C LYS A 111 14.94 -1.09 12.27
N LYS A 112 14.11 -0.71 13.25
CA LYS A 112 14.52 0.18 14.35
C LYS A 112 15.62 -0.43 15.22
N GLN A 113 15.53 -1.72 15.54
CA GLN A 113 16.60 -2.43 16.25
C GLN A 113 17.88 -2.49 15.40
N LEU A 114 17.75 -2.79 14.11
CA LEU A 114 18.89 -2.84 13.20
C LEU A 114 19.58 -1.48 13.06
N ASP A 115 18.83 -0.37 12.99
CA ASP A 115 19.38 0.98 12.95
C ASP A 115 20.13 1.32 14.25
N ILE A 116 19.59 0.95 15.42
CA ILE A 116 20.25 1.14 16.72
C ILE A 116 21.56 0.35 16.77
N ILE A 117 21.51 -0.93 16.42
CA ILE A 117 22.69 -1.82 16.42
C ILE A 117 23.72 -1.30 15.43
N PHE A 118 23.31 -0.83 14.25
CA PHE A 118 24.21 -0.25 13.26
C PHE A 118 24.99 0.94 13.85
N THR A 119 24.32 1.86 14.53
CA THR A 119 24.98 2.98 15.23
C THR A 119 25.92 2.50 16.32
N MET A 120 25.47 1.55 17.16
CA MET A 120 26.32 0.97 18.22
C MET A 120 27.59 0.30 17.67
N LEU A 121 27.49 -0.35 16.50
CA LEU A 121 28.63 -0.95 15.82
C LEU A 121 29.61 0.11 15.30
N LEU A 122 29.12 1.23 14.77
CA LEU A 122 29.98 2.35 14.36
C LEU A 122 30.69 2.99 15.55
N ASP A 123 30.00 3.09 16.69
CA ASP A 123 30.54 3.60 17.95
C ASP A 123 31.43 2.58 18.69
N GLN A 124 31.59 1.38 18.14
CA GLN A 124 32.37 0.27 18.71
C GLN A 124 31.93 -0.11 20.14
N GLU A 125 30.64 0.00 20.43
CA GLU A 125 30.06 -0.39 21.71
C GLU A 125 30.31 -1.89 21.98
N PRO A 126 30.45 -2.32 23.25
CA PRO A 126 30.73 -3.72 23.56
C PRO A 126 29.54 -4.61 23.20
N PHE A 127 29.86 -5.84 22.77
CA PHE A 127 28.87 -6.80 22.29
C PHE A 127 27.75 -7.10 23.31
N ASP A 128 28.06 -7.07 24.60
CA ASP A 128 27.06 -7.30 25.66
C ASP A 128 25.92 -6.27 25.65
N LYS A 129 26.22 -5.01 25.29
CA LYS A 129 25.17 -3.99 25.11
C LYS A 129 24.32 -4.28 23.88
N ILE A 130 24.94 -4.73 22.78
CA ILE A 130 24.24 -5.13 21.54
C ILE A 130 23.31 -6.31 21.81
N LYS A 131 23.77 -7.33 22.55
CA LYS A 131 22.95 -8.46 23.02
C LYS A 131 21.71 -8.01 23.80
N GLY A 132 21.83 -6.93 24.59
CA GLY A 132 20.70 -6.34 25.30
C GLY A 132 19.58 -5.83 24.38
N ILE A 133 19.90 -5.39 23.16
CA ILE A 133 18.90 -4.96 22.16
C ILE A 133 18.27 -6.17 21.45
N ILE A 134 19.09 -7.19 21.16
CA ILE A 134 18.65 -8.44 20.50
C ILE A 134 17.67 -9.20 21.41
N ASN A 135 18.00 -9.35 22.69
CA ASN A 135 17.24 -10.17 23.63
C ASN A 135 15.96 -9.49 24.16
N LYS A 136 15.74 -8.20 23.89
CA LYS A 136 14.49 -7.51 24.25
C LYS A 136 13.24 -8.08 23.57
N GLU A 137 13.40 -8.97 22.57
CA GLU A 137 12.30 -9.75 21.98
C GLU A 137 11.82 -10.92 22.84
N ILE A 138 12.57 -11.37 23.86
CA ILE A 138 12.20 -12.59 24.60
C ILE A 138 11.17 -12.31 25.73
N ILE A 139 10.89 -11.05 26.07
CA ILE A 139 10.01 -10.67 27.21
C ILE A 139 8.85 -9.76 26.78
N SER A 140 8.22 -10.03 25.64
CA SER A 140 6.98 -9.37 25.21
C SER A 140 5.93 -10.40 24.83
#